data_AF-A0A2W5U3B2-F1
#
_entry.id   AF-A0A2W5U3B2-F1
#
_cell.length_a   1.000
_cell.length_b   1.000
_cell.length_c   1.000
_cell.angle_alpha   90.00
_cell.angle_beta   90.00
_cell.angle_gamma   90.00
#
_symmetry.space_group_name_H-M   'P 1'
#
loop_
_entity.id
_entity.type
_entity.pdbx_description
1 polymer ?
#
loop_
_entity_poly.entity_id
_entity_poly.type
_entity_poly.pdbx_seq_one_letter_code
_entity_poly.pdbx_strand_id
1 'polypeptide(L)'
;MVQDDVDLRANYHHLIGGTGGEKLYLPITANVIGLALEYRNIANNFLSDQIETGPNAWGREETYSKKPMRLSPLPAVNLMLVADKVQNRKDFKRYHEGTHGRSRELAYYFDLWLTVLNISPERYEELIEGL
;
A
#
# COMPACT_ATOMS: atom_id res chain seq x y z
N MET A 1 -6.81 7.48 -2.47
CA MET A 1 -7.67 6.74 -3.41
C MET A 1 -8.73 6.05 -2.58
N VAL A 2 -9.96 6.56 -2.55
CA VAL A 2 -11.10 5.85 -1.96
C VAL A 2 -11.93 5.44 -3.15
N GLN A 3 -12.08 4.13 -3.35
CA GLN A 3 -12.90 3.58 -4.42
C GLN A 3 -14.36 4.00 -4.16
N ASP A 4 -15.01 4.61 -5.16
CA ASP A 4 -16.41 5.05 -5.08
C ASP A 4 -17.34 3.84 -4.91
N ASP A 5 -18.45 4.00 -4.18
CA ASP A 5 -19.53 3.00 -4.06
C ASP A 5 -20.05 2.52 -5.43
N VAL A 6 -19.97 3.36 -6.46
CA VAL A 6 -20.28 3.04 -7.86
C VAL A 6 -19.29 2.03 -8.43
N ASP A 7 -17.99 2.24 -8.20
CA ASP A 7 -16.92 1.32 -8.63
C ASP A 7 -17.01 -0.02 -7.89
N LEU A 8 -17.36 0.01 -6.60
CA LEU A 8 -17.62 -1.21 -5.83
C LEU A 8 -18.76 -2.03 -6.44
N ARG A 9 -19.90 -1.41 -6.71
CA ARG A 9 -21.08 -2.09 -7.31
C ARG A 9 -20.79 -2.66 -8.70
N ALA A 10 -20.05 -1.95 -9.54
CA ALA A 10 -19.68 -2.42 -10.88
C ALA A 10 -18.78 -3.67 -10.82
N ASN A 11 -17.86 -3.72 -9.85
CA ASN A 11 -16.91 -4.81 -9.68
C ASN A 11 -17.49 -6.03 -8.94
N TYR A 12 -18.54 -5.85 -8.11
CA TYR A 12 -19.23 -6.96 -7.44
C TYR A 12 -19.74 -8.03 -8.41
N HIS A 13 -20.22 -7.62 -9.60
CA HIS A 13 -20.71 -8.56 -10.59
C HIS A 13 -19.60 -9.46 -11.16
N HIS A 14 -18.34 -9.03 -11.17
CA HIS A 14 -17.22 -9.86 -11.63
C HIS A 14 -16.82 -10.94 -10.62
N LEU A 15 -17.18 -10.76 -9.34
CA LEU A 15 -17.01 -11.79 -8.31
C LEU A 15 -18.14 -12.85 -8.36
N ILE A 16 -19.22 -12.60 -9.11
CA ILE A 16 -20.44 -13.43 -9.12
C ILE A 16 -20.83 -13.90 -10.55
N GLY A 17 -20.23 -13.33 -11.60
CA GLY A 17 -20.59 -13.54 -13.01
C GLY A 17 -19.58 -14.37 -13.79
N GLY A 18 -19.64 -15.69 -13.69
CA GLY A 18 -19.00 -16.58 -14.65
C GLY A 18 -19.89 -16.80 -15.88
N THR A 19 -19.49 -16.26 -17.04
CA THR A 19 -20.03 -16.63 -18.36
C THR A 19 -19.10 -17.65 -19.00
N GLY A 20 -19.37 -18.95 -18.77
CA GLY A 20 -18.71 -20.04 -19.48
C GLY A 20 -18.28 -21.22 -18.60
N GLY A 21 -19.13 -22.24 -18.52
CA GLY A 21 -18.73 -23.65 -18.36
C GLY A 21 -18.25 -24.14 -16.98
N GLU A 22 -17.28 -23.49 -16.33
CA GLU A 22 -16.72 -23.96 -15.06
C GLU A 22 -16.50 -22.76 -14.14
N LYS A 23 -17.48 -22.50 -13.26
CA LYS A 23 -17.35 -21.47 -12.23
C LYS A 23 -16.40 -21.97 -11.14
N LEU A 24 -15.13 -21.61 -11.24
CA LEU A 24 -14.24 -21.64 -10.07
C LEU A 24 -14.63 -20.48 -9.15
N TYR A 25 -15.67 -20.68 -8.33
CA TYR A 25 -15.87 -19.82 -7.18
C TYR A 25 -14.68 -20.05 -6.25
N LEU A 26 -13.78 -19.08 -6.12
CA LEU A 26 -12.93 -19.03 -4.93
C LEU A 26 -13.88 -18.76 -3.76
N PRO A 27 -14.14 -19.73 -2.87
CA PRO A 27 -15.04 -19.50 -1.77
C PRO A 27 -14.47 -18.36 -0.92
N ILE A 28 -15.30 -17.37 -0.60
CA ILE A 28 -14.96 -16.38 0.43
C ILE A 28 -14.92 -17.15 1.76
N THR A 29 -13.74 -17.62 2.11
CA THR A 29 -13.51 -18.37 3.34
C THR A 29 -13.20 -17.41 4.47
N ALA A 30 -13.32 -17.90 5.72
CA ALA A 30 -12.86 -17.17 6.89
C ALA A 30 -11.39 -16.74 6.76
N ASN A 31 -10.54 -17.52 6.07
CA ASN A 31 -9.15 -17.18 5.80
C ASN A 31 -9.01 -15.94 4.91
N VAL A 32 -9.79 -15.85 3.83
CA VAL A 32 -9.77 -14.68 2.93
C VAL A 32 -10.20 -13.42 3.70
N ILE A 33 -11.25 -13.51 4.51
CA ILE A 33 -11.70 -12.41 5.36
C ILE A 33 -10.62 -12.03 6.37
N GLY A 34 -9.99 -13.02 7.02
CA GLY A 34 -8.90 -12.79 7.98
C GLY A 34 -7.71 -12.06 7.35
N LEU A 35 -7.28 -12.47 6.16
CA LEU A 35 -6.21 -11.81 5.42
C LEU A 35 -6.57 -10.37 5.06
N ALA A 36 -7.80 -10.12 4.59
CA ALA A 36 -8.25 -8.78 4.24
C ALA A 36 -8.34 -7.84 5.46
N LEU A 37 -8.83 -8.35 6.60
CA LEU A 37 -8.91 -7.60 7.85
C LEU A 37 -7.53 -7.27 8.39
N GLU A 38 -6.60 -8.23 8.36
CA GLU A 38 -5.24 -8.01 8.83
C GLU A 38 -4.46 -7.08 7.89
N TYR A 39 -4.64 -7.20 6.57
CA TYR A 39 -4.12 -6.21 5.62
C TYR A 39 -4.62 -4.81 5.96
N ARG A 40 -5.93 -4.64 6.16
CA ARG A 40 -6.53 -3.35 6.53
C ARG A 40 -5.97 -2.83 7.84
N ASN A 41 -5.82 -3.70 8.84
CA ASN A 41 -5.24 -3.37 10.14
C ASN A 41 -3.83 -2.80 9.98
N ILE A 42 -2.94 -3.51 9.26
CA ILE A 42 -1.54 -3.10 9.09
C ILE A 42 -1.42 -1.86 8.20
N ALA A 43 -2.11 -1.82 7.05
CA ALA A 43 -2.05 -0.70 6.12
C ALA A 43 -2.58 0.61 6.76
N ASN A 44 -3.68 0.55 7.50
CA ASN A 44 -4.28 1.73 8.12
C ASN A 44 -3.60 2.14 9.43
N ASN A 45 -2.91 1.22 10.11
CA ASN A 45 -2.15 1.58 11.29
C ASN A 45 -0.93 2.45 10.96
N PHE A 46 -0.48 2.51 9.71
CA PHE A 46 0.64 3.37 9.32
C PHE A 46 0.37 4.09 7.98
N LEU A 47 -0.11 5.33 8.09
CA LEU A 47 -0.38 6.23 6.96
C LEU A 47 0.68 7.35 6.89
N SER A 48 0.66 8.13 5.81
CA SER A 48 1.62 9.23 5.61
C SER A 48 1.50 10.33 6.66
N ASP A 49 0.37 10.45 7.35
CA ASP A 49 0.19 11.34 8.52
C ASP A 49 1.09 10.99 9.71
N GLN A 50 1.72 9.81 9.70
CA GLN A 50 2.73 9.42 10.68
C GLN A 50 4.13 9.96 10.34
N ILE A 51 4.30 10.52 9.15
CA ILE A 51 5.54 11.16 8.72
C ILE A 51 5.42 12.66 8.92
N GLU A 52 6.46 13.25 9.50
CA GLU A 52 6.55 14.68 9.78
C GLU A 52 7.90 15.21 9.29
N THR A 53 7.88 16.44 8.76
CA THR A 53 9.07 17.21 8.44
C THR A 53 9.16 18.39 9.39
N GLY A 54 10.30 18.52 10.08
CA GLY A 54 10.49 19.59 11.05
C GLY A 54 11.94 19.69 11.54
N PRO A 55 12.26 20.72 12.33
CA PRO A 55 13.60 20.88 12.87
C PRO A 55 13.91 19.81 13.91
N ASN A 56 15.07 19.16 13.77
CA ASN A 56 15.61 18.26 14.78
C ASN A 56 16.29 19.03 15.94
N ALA A 57 16.88 18.31 16.89
CA ALA A 57 17.54 18.88 18.07
C ALA A 57 18.65 19.91 17.77
N TRP A 58 19.15 19.93 16.53
CA TRP A 58 20.20 20.84 16.07
C TRP A 58 19.66 21.95 15.15
N GLY A 59 18.35 22.11 15.05
CA GLY A 59 17.70 23.09 14.17
C GLY A 59 17.79 22.75 12.68
N ARG A 60 18.20 21.54 12.32
CA ARG A 60 18.22 21.07 10.92
C ARG A 60 16.90 20.43 10.57
N GLU A 61 16.35 20.77 9.41
CA GLU A 61 15.11 20.19 8.94
C GLU A 61 15.32 18.71 8.56
N GLU A 62 14.54 17.85 9.19
CA GLU A 62 14.60 16.41 9.05
C GLU A 62 13.20 15.84 8.81
N THR A 63 13.11 14.71 8.13
CA THR A 63 11.86 13.98 7.93
C THR A 63 11.94 12.66 8.66
N TYR A 64 10.97 12.41 9.53
CA TYR A 64 11.00 11.27 10.43
C TYR A 64 9.61 10.67 10.60
N SER A 65 9.58 9.42 11.08
CA SER A 65 8.34 8.77 11.48
C SER A 65 8.06 9.02 12.96
N LYS A 66 6.82 9.41 13.30
CA LYS A 66 6.34 9.60 14.67
C LYS A 66 6.23 8.31 15.47
N LYS A 67 6.12 7.16 14.80
CA LYS A 67 6.03 5.84 15.43
C LYS A 67 6.72 4.75 14.61
N PRO A 68 7.11 3.61 15.20
CA PRO A 68 7.68 2.51 14.42
C PRO A 68 6.63 1.89 13.51
N MET A 69 7.05 1.54 12.29
CA MET A 69 6.24 0.75 11.36
C MET A 69 6.32 -0.73 11.76
N ARG A 70 5.22 -1.47 11.57
CA ARG A 70 5.12 -2.90 11.88
C ARG A 70 4.56 -3.66 10.69
N LEU A 71 5.12 -4.82 10.41
CA LEU A 71 4.60 -5.77 9.44
C LEU A 71 3.58 -6.72 10.09
N SER A 72 2.78 -7.37 9.24
CA SER A 72 1.92 -8.45 9.70
C SER A 72 2.77 -9.67 10.09
N PRO A 73 2.37 -10.43 11.13
CA PRO A 73 2.90 -11.77 11.34
C PRO A 73 2.51 -12.76 10.23
N LEU A 74 1.54 -12.41 9.37
CA LEU A 74 1.10 -13.25 8.25
C LEU A 74 1.89 -12.88 6.97
N PRO A 75 2.73 -13.78 6.42
CA PRO A 75 3.53 -13.49 5.23
C PRO A 75 2.69 -13.11 4.01
N ALA A 76 1.51 -13.71 3.85
CA ALA A 76 0.59 -13.40 2.76
C ALA A 76 0.12 -11.93 2.79
N VAL A 77 -0.10 -11.36 3.98
CA VAL A 77 -0.46 -9.94 4.11
C VAL A 77 0.70 -9.04 3.73
N ASN A 78 1.94 -9.43 4.07
CA ASN A 78 3.12 -8.67 3.66
C ASN A 78 3.29 -8.69 2.12
N LEU A 79 2.99 -9.80 1.45
CA LEU A 79 2.96 -9.86 -0.02
C LEU A 79 1.87 -8.96 -0.62
N MET A 80 0.69 -8.91 0.00
CA MET A 80 -0.37 -7.96 -0.41
C MET A 80 0.10 -6.50 -0.24
N LEU A 81 0.80 -6.18 0.84
CA LEU A 81 1.40 -4.87 1.08
C LEU A 81 2.49 -4.53 0.05
N VAL A 82 3.29 -5.51 -0.39
CA VAL A 82 4.27 -5.30 -1.50
C VAL A 82 3.54 -4.82 -2.75
N ALA A 83 2.52 -5.56 -3.20
CA ALA A 83 1.78 -5.21 -4.41
C ALA A 83 1.13 -3.81 -4.29
N ASP A 84 0.45 -3.54 -3.19
CA ASP A 84 -0.20 -2.26 -2.92
C ASP A 84 0.81 -1.09 -2.86
N LYS A 85 1.88 -1.21 -2.08
CA LYS A 85 2.82 -0.10 -1.85
C LYS A 85 3.71 0.18 -3.05
N VAL A 86 4.08 -0.84 -3.82
CA VAL A 86 4.82 -0.64 -5.07
C VAL A 86 3.97 0.14 -6.08
N GLN A 87 2.73 -0.28 -6.31
CA GLN A 87 1.83 0.42 -7.22
C GLN A 87 1.54 1.85 -6.74
N ASN A 88 1.22 2.04 -5.46
CA ASN A 88 0.97 3.37 -4.91
C ASN A 88 2.18 4.31 -5.00
N ARG A 89 3.42 3.80 -4.84
CA ARG A 89 4.63 4.60 -5.02
C ARG A 89 4.84 4.99 -6.48
N LYS A 90 4.58 4.06 -7.42
CA LYS A 90 4.64 4.33 -8.87
C LYS A 90 3.68 5.46 -9.24
N ASP A 91 2.44 5.39 -8.77
CA ASP A 91 1.42 6.42 -9.01
C ASP A 91 1.78 7.75 -8.35
N PHE A 92 2.31 7.72 -7.12
CA PHE A 92 2.81 8.92 -6.45
C PHE A 92 3.91 9.61 -7.27
N LYS A 93 4.94 8.87 -7.69
CA LYS A 93 6.03 9.41 -8.54
C LYS A 93 5.49 10.02 -9.84
N ARG A 94 4.51 9.36 -10.46
CA ARG A 94 3.96 9.80 -11.74
C ARG A 94 3.08 11.04 -11.65
N TYR A 95 2.29 11.17 -10.59
CA TYR A 95 1.19 12.14 -10.55
C TYR A 95 1.27 13.17 -9.41
N HIS A 96 2.01 12.88 -8.34
CA HIS A 96 1.94 13.63 -7.08
C HIS A 96 3.29 14.13 -6.56
N GLU A 97 4.39 13.56 -7.03
CA GLU A 97 5.73 13.99 -6.66
C GLU A 97 5.98 15.44 -7.12
N GLY A 98 6.42 16.28 -6.19
CA GLY A 98 6.66 17.71 -6.41
C GLY A 98 5.41 18.59 -6.46
N THR A 99 4.21 18.02 -6.62
CA THR A 99 2.95 18.79 -6.72
C THR A 99 2.09 18.69 -5.46
N HIS A 100 2.20 17.60 -4.70
CA HIS A 100 1.45 17.41 -3.46
C HIS A 100 2.07 18.22 -2.31
N GLY A 101 1.26 18.92 -1.51
CA GLY A 101 1.74 19.74 -0.38
C GLY A 101 2.45 18.96 0.74
N ARG A 102 2.40 17.62 0.68
CA ARG A 102 3.12 16.68 1.56
C ARG A 102 4.05 15.74 0.78
N SER A 103 4.57 16.20 -0.36
CA SER A 103 5.35 15.35 -1.29
C SER A 103 6.58 14.77 -0.60
N ARG A 104 7.25 15.53 0.27
CA ARG A 104 8.44 15.08 0.99
C ARG A 104 8.11 13.96 1.97
N GLU A 105 7.04 14.11 2.73
CA GLU A 105 6.57 13.10 3.68
C GLU A 105 6.05 11.86 2.99
N LEU A 106 5.38 12.01 1.83
CA LEU A 106 4.93 10.88 1.02
C LEU A 106 6.10 10.10 0.41
N ALA A 107 7.13 10.77 -0.10
CA ALA A 107 8.33 10.11 -0.58
C ALA A 107 8.98 9.27 0.53
N TYR A 108 9.19 9.87 1.70
CA TYR A 108 9.73 9.18 2.86
C TYR A 108 8.83 8.03 3.34
N TYR A 109 7.51 8.23 3.34
CA TYR A 109 6.53 7.20 3.67
C TYR A 109 6.67 5.96 2.78
N PHE A 110 6.80 6.14 1.46
CA PHE A 110 6.98 5.03 0.54
C PHE A 110 8.34 4.36 0.69
N ASP A 111 9.42 5.14 0.84
CA ASP A 111 10.75 4.59 1.05
C ASP A 111 10.83 3.77 2.35
N LEU A 112 10.14 4.20 3.41
CA LEU A 112 10.04 3.45 4.65
C LEU A 112 9.30 2.12 4.45
N TRP A 113 8.18 2.12 3.71
CA TRP A 113 7.45 0.89 3.38
C TRP A 113 8.30 -0.09 2.58
N LEU A 114 9.00 0.38 1.53
CA LEU A 114 9.89 -0.48 0.74
C LEU A 114 11.01 -1.05 1.60
N THR A 115 11.61 -0.22 2.46
CA THR A 115 12.68 -0.64 3.38
C THR A 115 12.21 -1.76 4.29
N VAL A 116 11.07 -1.59 4.99
CA VAL A 116 10.61 -2.63 5.94
C VAL A 116 10.13 -3.90 5.24
N LEU A 117 9.59 -3.77 4.02
CA LEU A 117 9.19 -4.91 3.19
C LEU A 117 10.39 -5.58 2.51
N ASN A 118 11.61 -5.11 2.78
CA ASN A 118 12.87 -5.61 2.22
C ASN A 118 12.89 -5.58 0.68
N ILE A 119 12.41 -4.48 0.11
CA ILE A 119 12.43 -4.22 -1.34
C ILE A 119 13.58 -3.26 -1.63
N SER A 120 14.62 -3.77 -2.31
CA SER A 120 15.71 -2.93 -2.80
C SER A 120 15.26 -2.03 -3.96
N PRO A 121 16.01 -0.96 -4.29
CA PRO A 121 15.72 -0.15 -5.47
C PRO A 121 15.64 -0.97 -6.75
N GLU A 122 16.56 -1.91 -6.96
CA GLU A 122 16.59 -2.79 -8.14
C GLU A 122 15.33 -3.65 -8.20
N ARG A 123 14.96 -4.24 -7.05
CA ARG A 123 13.74 -5.04 -6.97
C ARG A 123 12.48 -4.20 -7.20
N TYR A 124 12.46 -2.95 -6.75
CA TYR A 124 11.35 -2.05 -7.02
C TYR A 124 11.21 -1.78 -8.51
N GLU A 125 12.30 -1.49 -9.22
CA GLU A 125 12.28 -1.27 -10.68
C GLU A 125 11.76 -2.51 -11.43
N GLU A 126 12.23 -3.72 -11.10
CA GLU A 126 11.71 -4.97 -11.65
C GLU A 126 10.19 -5.14 -11.45
N LEU A 127 9.69 -4.78 -10.26
CA LEU A 127 8.28 -4.92 -9.92
C LEU A 127 7.39 -3.93 -10.68
N ILE A 128 7.88 -2.72 -10.99
CA ILE A 128 7.09 -1.71 -11.72
C ILE A 128 7.12 -1.88 -13.23
N GLU A 129 8.14 -2.54 -13.79
CA GLU A 129 8.18 -2.93 -15.21
C GLU A 129 7.06 -3.91 -15.57
N GLY A 130 6.66 -4.76 -14.61
CA GLY A 130 5.54 -5.69 -14.75
C GLY A 130 4.15 -5.07 -14.55
N LEU A 131 4.06 -3.75 -14.31
CA LEU A 131 2.83 -3.03 -13.95
C LEU A 131 2.40 -1.99 -15.00
#